data_AF-A0A0K9XZ10-F1
#
_entry.id   AF-A0A0K9XZ10-F1
#
_cell.length_a   1.000
_cell.length_b   1.000
_cell.length_c   1.000
_cell.angle_alpha   90.00
_cell.angle_beta   90.00
_cell.angle_gamma   90.00
#
_symmetry.space_group_name_H-M   'P 1'
#
loop_
_entity.id
_entity.type
_entity.pdbx_description
1 polymer ?
#
loop_
_entity_poly.entity_id
_entity_poly.type
_entity_poly.pdbx_seq_one_letter_code
_entity_poly.pdbx_strand_id
1 'polypeptide(L)'
;MDYIIESQNELGQLKLKIIVTNKTDKPYLLPIDTSSFKGYYESEYCGIFEDQDYPYKFFAPTVMLKEENKQEYLFPGSSKGHLPEGDGSEEYIKSLINTANKEINEVEKWKKKYDLKNKKDAIKNYYLTKNLLFLKPNEKHVYTIVLELGNINRENASTLYDYYSFEFKKYFLALHLCITNDAYNWLTIKQKKRFKKFIFFTGTIRSNDVLFEPIKKIP
;
A
#
# COMPACT_ATOMS: atom_id res chain seq x y z
N MET A 1 -7.25 -5.33 16.43
CA MET A 1 -6.65 -5.99 15.25
C MET A 1 -5.17 -6.08 15.50
N ASP A 2 -4.54 -7.18 15.11
CA ASP A 2 -3.07 -7.23 15.06
C ASP A 2 -2.60 -7.46 13.64
N TYR A 3 -1.36 -7.02 13.43
CA TYR A 3 -0.63 -7.11 12.19
C TYR A 3 0.77 -7.63 12.54
N ILE A 4 1.12 -8.83 12.12
CA ILE A 4 2.41 -9.46 12.47
C ILE A 4 3.22 -9.71 11.21
N ILE A 5 4.53 -9.43 11.26
CA ILE A 5 5.50 -9.64 10.18
C ILE A 5 6.52 -10.71 10.60
N GLU A 6 6.71 -11.73 9.77
CA GLU A 6 7.87 -12.63 9.80
C GLU A 6 8.72 -12.39 8.53
N SER A 7 10.04 -12.26 8.63
CA SER A 7 10.92 -11.96 7.47
C SER A 7 11.97 -13.04 7.20
N GLN A 8 12.25 -13.27 5.91
CA GLN A 8 13.48 -13.93 5.43
C GLN A 8 14.24 -12.96 4.51
N ASN A 9 15.55 -12.85 4.70
CA ASN A 9 16.41 -11.88 4.03
C ASN A 9 17.18 -12.55 2.89
N GLU A 10 16.96 -12.09 1.66
CA GLU A 10 17.75 -12.47 0.49
C GLU A 10 18.10 -11.20 -0.30
N LEU A 11 19.39 -10.84 -0.36
CA LEU A 11 19.95 -9.88 -1.33
C LEU A 11 19.14 -8.58 -1.53
N GLY A 12 18.80 -7.88 -0.44
CA GLY A 12 18.10 -6.59 -0.49
C GLY A 12 16.57 -6.69 -0.67
N GLN A 13 16.04 -7.92 -0.66
CA GLN A 13 14.62 -8.22 -0.64
C GLN A 13 14.23 -8.88 0.69
N LEU A 14 13.13 -8.42 1.28
CA LEU A 14 12.56 -9.00 2.48
C LEU A 14 11.27 -9.72 2.12
N LYS A 15 11.25 -11.05 2.25
CA LYS A 15 10.01 -11.81 2.11
C LYS A 15 9.23 -11.71 3.42
N LEU A 16 8.18 -10.89 3.42
CA LEU A 16 7.36 -10.60 4.58
C LEU A 16 6.11 -11.48 4.58
N LYS A 17 5.93 -12.28 5.63
CA LYS A 17 4.67 -12.94 5.92
C LYS A 17 3.87 -12.06 6.86
N ILE A 18 2.74 -11.59 6.38
CA ILE A 18 1.87 -10.65 7.08
C ILE A 18 0.62 -11.38 7.55
N ILE A 19 0.32 -11.23 8.83
CA ILE A 19 -0.83 -11.85 9.48
C ILE A 19 -1.77 -10.76 9.97
N VAL A 20 -2.98 -10.71 9.44
CA VAL A 20 -4.05 -9.82 9.90
C VAL A 20 -5.08 -10.63 10.68
N THR A 21 -5.30 -10.28 11.93
CA THR A 21 -6.26 -10.99 12.81
C THR A 21 -7.30 -10.05 13.38
N ASN A 22 -8.57 -10.42 13.22
CA ASN A 22 -9.67 -9.76 13.92
C ASN A 22 -9.89 -10.40 15.30
N LYS A 23 -9.21 -9.89 16.33
CA LYS A 23 -9.36 -10.33 17.74
C LYS A 23 -10.70 -9.98 18.41
N THR A 24 -11.67 -9.44 17.68
CA THR A 24 -12.93 -8.98 18.28
C THR A 24 -14.07 -9.96 17.99
N ASP A 25 -15.14 -9.85 18.76
CA ASP A 25 -16.38 -10.62 18.54
C ASP A 25 -17.28 -10.01 17.45
N LYS A 26 -16.82 -8.96 16.78
CA LYS A 26 -17.58 -8.24 15.74
C LYS A 26 -16.90 -8.38 14.38
N PRO A 27 -17.66 -8.47 13.28
CA PRO A 27 -17.08 -8.50 11.94
C PRO A 27 -16.59 -7.10 11.52
N TYR A 28 -15.46 -7.05 10.82
CA TYR A 28 -14.83 -5.82 10.35
C TYR A 28 -14.65 -5.78 8.83
N LEU A 29 -14.65 -4.56 8.30
CA LEU A 29 -14.15 -4.22 6.97
C LEU A 29 -12.85 -3.45 7.14
N LEU A 30 -11.77 -4.02 6.63
CA LEU A 30 -10.45 -3.40 6.66
C LEU A 30 -10.03 -3.03 5.24
N PRO A 31 -9.90 -1.74 4.90
CA PRO A 31 -9.26 -1.31 3.66
C PRO A 31 -7.75 -1.63 3.73
N ILE A 32 -7.27 -2.52 2.87
CA ILE A 32 -5.86 -2.88 2.80
C ILE A 32 -5.50 -3.38 1.40
N ASP A 33 -4.47 -2.79 0.81
CA ASP A 33 -3.81 -3.32 -0.39
C ASP A 33 -2.72 -4.30 0.05
N THR A 34 -2.93 -5.59 -0.24
CA THR A 34 -1.99 -6.67 0.12
C THR A 34 -1.00 -7.00 -1.00
N SER A 35 -1.00 -6.22 -2.09
CA SER A 35 -0.16 -6.46 -3.27
C SER A 35 1.11 -5.61 -3.28
N SER A 36 1.20 -4.57 -2.46
CA SER A 36 2.34 -3.66 -2.47
C SER A 36 2.51 -2.89 -1.15
N PHE A 37 3.43 -1.93 -1.17
CA PHE A 37 3.84 -1.08 -0.07
C PHE A 37 3.96 0.38 -0.51
N LYS A 38 4.04 1.30 0.45
CA LYS A 38 4.42 2.69 0.21
C LYS A 38 5.56 3.15 1.13
N GLY A 39 6.37 4.10 0.66
CA GLY A 39 7.40 4.76 1.48
C GLY A 39 6.79 5.64 2.57
N TYR A 40 7.56 5.92 3.63
CA TYR A 40 7.14 6.81 4.69
C TYR A 40 7.46 8.28 4.35
N TYR A 41 6.41 9.07 4.09
CA TYR A 41 6.47 10.52 4.09
C TYR A 41 5.51 11.05 5.16
N GLU A 42 5.96 12.00 5.98
CA GLU A 42 5.15 12.54 7.09
C GLU A 42 3.85 13.16 6.57
N SER A 43 3.92 13.90 5.47
CA SER A 43 2.77 14.52 4.78
C SER A 43 1.78 13.51 4.18
N GLU A 44 2.22 12.29 3.89
CA GLU A 44 1.41 11.26 3.21
C GLU A 44 1.01 10.09 4.13
N TYR A 45 1.46 10.09 5.39
CA TYR A 45 1.39 8.93 6.29
C TYR A 45 -0.02 8.34 6.43
N CYS A 46 -1.02 9.19 6.71
CA CYS A 46 -2.43 8.81 6.74
C CYS A 46 -3.21 9.22 5.49
N GLY A 47 -2.48 9.67 4.47
CA GLY A 47 -2.97 10.03 3.16
C GLY A 47 -4.00 11.15 3.21
N ILE A 48 -3.58 12.37 2.89
CA ILE A 48 -4.53 13.36 2.40
C ILE A 48 -4.81 12.97 0.95
N PHE A 49 -6.05 12.54 0.63
CA PHE A 49 -6.47 12.36 -0.76
C PHE A 49 -6.73 13.75 -1.36
N GLU A 50 -5.66 14.52 -1.53
CA GLU A 50 -5.64 15.78 -2.25
C GLU A 50 -5.30 15.50 -3.71
N ASP A 51 -6.15 16.04 -4.59
CA ASP A 51 -6.13 16.11 -6.07
C ASP A 51 -5.06 15.32 -6.85
N GLN A 52 -4.89 14.04 -6.53
CA GLN A 52 -4.03 13.17 -7.31
C GLN A 52 -4.82 12.66 -8.52
N ASP A 53 -4.33 12.97 -9.71
CA ASP A 53 -4.88 12.51 -10.98
C ASP A 53 -4.65 11.01 -11.25
N TYR A 54 -3.85 10.37 -10.40
CA TYR A 54 -3.39 8.99 -10.56
C TYR A 54 -3.52 8.17 -9.27
N PRO A 55 -3.61 6.83 -9.40
CA PRO A 55 -3.84 5.97 -8.26
C PRO A 55 -2.57 5.69 -7.47
N TYR A 56 -2.28 6.59 -6.55
CA TYR A 56 -1.39 6.30 -5.43
C TYR A 56 -1.91 5.06 -4.67
N LYS A 57 -1.00 4.18 -4.23
CA LYS A 57 -1.30 2.97 -3.45
C LYS A 57 -1.76 3.30 -2.02
N PHE A 58 -2.90 3.96 -1.92
CA PHE A 58 -3.39 4.63 -0.71
C PHE A 58 -3.55 3.68 0.47
N PHE A 59 -4.08 2.49 0.20
CA PHE A 59 -4.34 1.44 1.19
C PHE A 59 -3.18 0.45 1.36
N ALA A 60 -2.03 0.68 0.70
CA ALA A 60 -0.86 -0.14 0.93
C ALA A 60 -0.25 0.19 2.30
N PRO A 61 0.25 -0.82 3.03
CA PRO A 61 1.00 -0.59 4.25
C PRO A 61 2.23 0.30 4.00
N THR A 62 2.42 1.29 4.86
CA THR A 62 3.59 2.16 4.89
C THR A 62 4.77 1.42 5.52
N VAL A 63 5.90 1.41 4.83
CA VAL A 63 7.18 0.90 5.32
C VAL A 63 7.77 1.91 6.29
N MET A 64 7.87 1.51 7.55
CA MET A 64 8.45 2.31 8.63
C MET A 64 9.81 1.73 8.97
N LEU A 65 10.87 2.51 8.75
CA LEU A 65 12.24 2.10 9.03
C LEU A 65 12.88 3.05 10.01
N LYS A 66 13.60 2.52 11.00
CA LYS A 66 14.47 3.31 11.88
C LYS A 66 15.74 2.53 12.17
N GLU A 67 16.86 3.22 12.32
CA GLU A 67 18.09 2.58 12.82
C GLU A 67 17.86 2.06 14.25
N GLU A 68 18.52 0.96 14.63
CA GLU A 68 18.36 0.32 15.95
C GLU A 68 18.54 1.31 17.12
N ASN A 69 19.43 2.30 16.97
CA ASN A 69 19.78 3.28 17.99
C ASN A 69 19.13 4.66 17.78
N LYS A 70 18.18 4.81 16.85
CA LYS A 70 17.48 6.07 16.57
C LYS A 70 15.98 5.94 16.81
N GLN A 71 15.36 7.05 17.20
CA GLN A 71 13.91 7.15 17.40
C GLN A 71 13.16 7.58 16.14
N GLU A 72 13.83 8.29 15.24
CA GLU A 72 13.23 8.84 14.03
C GLU A 72 13.13 7.81 12.92
N TYR A 73 12.04 7.89 12.17
CA TYR A 73 11.86 7.09 10.96
C TYR A 73 12.66 7.70 9.82
N LEU A 74 13.24 6.83 8.99
CA LEU A 74 13.93 7.21 7.78
C LEU A 74 12.91 7.64 6.72
N PHE A 75 13.22 8.74 6.03
CA PHE A 75 12.51 9.11 4.81
C PHE A 75 13.14 8.36 3.63
N PRO A 76 12.33 7.82 2.70
CA PRO A 76 12.85 7.30 1.46
C PRO A 76 13.25 8.43 0.53
N GLY A 77 14.26 8.18 -0.30
CA GLY A 77 14.46 8.95 -1.52
C GLY A 77 13.41 8.55 -2.57
N SER A 78 13.05 9.46 -3.48
CA SER A 78 12.26 9.12 -4.66
C SER A 78 13.12 9.29 -5.91
N SER A 79 12.95 8.41 -6.90
CA SER A 79 13.62 8.52 -8.18
C SER A 79 12.71 8.08 -9.33
N LYS A 80 13.09 8.45 -10.55
CA LYS A 80 12.51 7.90 -11.78
C LYS A 80 13.33 6.68 -12.17
N GLY A 81 12.65 5.56 -12.41
CA GLY A 81 13.23 4.34 -12.96
C GLY A 81 14.05 4.65 -14.21
N HIS A 82 15.20 4.00 -14.34
CA HIS A 82 15.96 4.06 -15.58
C HIS A 82 15.17 3.32 -16.65
N LEU A 83 14.92 3.98 -17.78
CA LEU A 83 14.35 3.32 -18.94
C LEU A 83 15.34 2.27 -19.44
N PRO A 84 14.89 1.08 -19.89
CA PRO A 84 15.76 0.14 -20.59
C PRO A 84 16.47 0.87 -21.74
N GLU A 85 17.77 0.66 -21.93
CA GLU A 85 18.49 1.25 -23.07
C GLU A 85 18.01 0.61 -24.40
N GLY A 86 17.93 1.40 -25.47
CA GLY A 86 17.53 0.94 -26.81
C GLY A 86 16.03 0.67 -26.99
N ASP A 87 15.70 -0.29 -27.86
CA ASP A 87 14.33 -0.61 -28.32
C ASP A 87 13.38 -1.03 -27.17
N GLY A 88 13.94 -1.47 -26.03
CA GLY A 88 13.17 -1.83 -24.83
C GLY A 88 12.52 -0.64 -24.12
N SER A 89 13.01 0.59 -24.33
CA SER A 89 12.42 1.81 -23.74
C SER A 89 11.01 2.08 -24.29
N GLU A 90 10.79 1.93 -25.59
CA GLU A 90 9.49 2.17 -26.19
C GLU A 90 8.45 1.15 -25.75
N GLU A 91 8.81 -0.13 -25.72
CA GLU A 91 7.90 -1.19 -25.28
C GLU A 91 7.51 -1.00 -23.80
N TYR A 92 8.49 -0.64 -22.97
CA TYR A 92 8.25 -0.34 -21.57
C TYR A 92 7.33 0.87 -21.39
N ILE A 93 7.56 1.98 -22.10
CA ILE A 93 6.68 3.15 -22.07
C ILE A 93 5.27 2.79 -22.56
N LYS A 94 5.14 2.05 -23.66
CA LYS A 94 3.84 1.54 -24.16
C LYS A 94 3.14 0.70 -23.10
N SER A 95 3.86 -0.13 -22.34
CA SER A 95 3.29 -0.94 -21.26
C SER A 95 2.72 -0.09 -20.11
N LEU A 96 3.41 0.99 -19.73
CA LEU A 96 2.95 1.92 -18.70
C LEU A 96 1.69 2.67 -19.16
N ILE A 97 1.68 3.16 -20.41
CA ILE A 97 0.52 3.83 -21.01
C ILE A 97 -0.68 2.88 -21.07
N ASN A 98 -0.48 1.63 -21.48
CA ASN A 98 -1.54 0.62 -21.52
C ASN A 98 -2.09 0.32 -20.13
N THR A 99 -1.23 0.27 -19.11
CA THR A 99 -1.63 0.08 -17.71
C THR A 99 -2.46 1.27 -17.22
N ALA A 100 -1.99 2.50 -17.43
CA ALA A 100 -2.73 3.71 -17.06
C ALA A 100 -4.11 3.76 -17.75
N ASN A 101 -4.17 3.49 -19.06
CA ASN A 101 -5.41 3.48 -19.83
C ASN A 101 -6.38 2.41 -19.33
N LYS A 102 -5.89 1.23 -18.95
CA LYS A 102 -6.71 0.16 -18.38
C LYS A 102 -7.31 0.60 -17.05
N GLU A 103 -6.52 1.17 -16.14
CA GLU A 103 -6.99 1.66 -14.84
C GLU A 103 -8.03 2.78 -14.99
N ILE A 104 -7.78 3.76 -15.87
CA ILE A 104 -8.73 4.83 -16.19
C ILE A 104 -10.06 4.23 -16.70
N ASN A 105 -9.99 3.26 -17.62
CA ASN A 105 -11.18 2.63 -18.17
C ASN A 105 -11.96 1.83 -17.12
N GLU A 106 -11.28 1.17 -16.17
CA GLU A 106 -11.94 0.48 -15.06
C GLU A 106 -12.64 1.47 -14.13
N VAL A 107 -12.00 2.59 -13.79
CA VAL A 107 -12.61 3.65 -12.97
C VAL A 107 -13.80 4.27 -13.68
N GLU A 108 -13.75 4.54 -14.99
CA GLU A 108 -14.88 5.10 -15.74
C GLU A 108 -16.06 4.12 -15.83
N LYS A 109 -15.78 2.82 -16.06
CA LYS A 109 -16.81 1.77 -15.97
C LYS A 109 -17.42 1.71 -14.57
N TRP A 110 -16.60 1.84 -13.53
CA TRP A 110 -17.03 1.84 -12.14
C TRP A 110 -17.90 3.06 -11.81
N LYS A 111 -17.48 4.25 -12.23
CA LYS A 111 -18.22 5.50 -12.13
C LYS A 111 -19.64 5.36 -12.69
N LYS A 112 -19.75 4.84 -13.91
CA LYS A 112 -21.04 4.58 -14.59
C LYS A 112 -21.88 3.54 -13.83
N LYS A 113 -21.27 2.45 -13.37
CA LYS A 113 -21.95 1.37 -12.64
C LYS A 113 -22.58 1.83 -11.32
N TYR A 114 -21.94 2.76 -10.62
CA TYR A 114 -22.35 3.24 -9.29
C TYR A 114 -22.94 4.65 -9.28
N ASP A 115 -23.13 5.25 -10.46
CA ASP A 115 -23.70 6.60 -10.63
C ASP A 115 -22.95 7.68 -9.82
N LEU A 116 -21.61 7.65 -9.90
CA LEU A 116 -20.75 8.59 -9.19
C LEU A 116 -20.58 9.88 -10.01
N LYS A 117 -20.82 11.04 -9.37
CA LYS A 117 -20.93 12.33 -10.04
C LYS A 117 -19.62 12.80 -10.69
N ASN A 118 -18.49 12.66 -9.99
CA ASN A 118 -17.20 13.14 -10.47
C ASN A 118 -16.15 12.02 -10.47
N LYS A 119 -15.05 12.24 -11.20
CA LYS A 119 -13.95 11.28 -11.35
C LYS A 119 -13.25 11.00 -10.02
N LYS A 120 -13.06 12.02 -9.17
CA LYS A 120 -12.39 11.91 -7.86
C LYS A 120 -13.11 10.93 -6.92
N ASP A 121 -14.43 11.05 -6.81
CA ASP A 121 -15.27 10.15 -6.02
C ASP A 121 -15.26 8.72 -6.59
N ALA A 122 -15.22 8.60 -7.93
CA ALA A 122 -15.09 7.31 -8.60
C ALA A 122 -13.77 6.61 -8.27
N ILE A 123 -12.64 7.33 -8.31
CA ILE A 123 -11.32 6.81 -7.93
C ILE A 123 -11.36 6.36 -6.46
N LYS A 124 -11.72 7.26 -5.54
CA LYS A 124 -11.81 6.93 -4.09
C LYS A 124 -12.66 5.69 -3.83
N ASN A 125 -13.86 5.64 -4.41
CA ASN A 125 -14.78 4.52 -4.24
C ASN A 125 -14.24 3.22 -4.82
N TYR A 126 -13.66 3.28 -6.02
CA TYR A 126 -13.08 2.14 -6.72
C TYR A 126 -11.95 1.51 -5.91
N TYR A 127 -10.95 2.31 -5.54
CA TYR A 127 -9.79 1.85 -4.77
C TYR A 127 -10.18 1.35 -3.39
N LEU A 128 -11.09 2.05 -2.71
CA LEU A 128 -11.59 1.57 -1.42
C LEU A 128 -12.25 0.20 -1.57
N THR A 129 -13.20 0.06 -2.48
CA THR A 129 -14.00 -1.17 -2.61
C THR A 129 -13.15 -2.36 -3.08
N LYS A 130 -12.15 -2.14 -3.94
CA LYS A 130 -11.23 -3.17 -4.43
C LYS A 130 -10.31 -3.72 -3.33
N ASN A 131 -10.01 -2.90 -2.32
CA ASN A 131 -9.10 -3.24 -1.23
C ASN A 131 -9.82 -3.58 0.09
N LEU A 132 -11.13 -3.88 0.06
CA LEU A 132 -11.85 -4.28 1.27
C LEU A 132 -11.57 -5.74 1.63
N LEU A 133 -10.87 -5.94 2.74
CA LEU A 133 -10.77 -7.23 3.42
C LEU A 133 -11.93 -7.40 4.40
N PHE A 134 -12.71 -8.46 4.23
CA PHE A 134 -13.85 -8.80 5.09
C PHE A 134 -13.35 -9.76 6.17
N LEU A 135 -13.45 -9.35 7.43
CA LEU A 135 -12.95 -10.11 8.57
C LEU A 135 -14.10 -10.51 9.48
N LYS A 136 -14.38 -11.80 9.61
CA LYS A 136 -15.27 -12.34 10.65
C LYS A 136 -14.60 -12.27 12.03
N PRO A 137 -15.38 -12.40 13.12
CA PRO A 137 -14.81 -12.55 14.45
C PRO A 137 -13.75 -13.65 14.50
N ASN A 138 -12.59 -13.34 15.10
CA ASN A 138 -11.46 -14.25 15.26
C ASN A 138 -10.85 -14.80 13.96
N GLU A 139 -11.23 -14.23 12.79
CA GLU A 139 -10.66 -14.63 11.50
C GLU A 139 -9.23 -14.11 11.34
N LYS A 140 -8.39 -14.96 10.76
CA LYS A 140 -6.98 -14.72 10.47
C LYS A 140 -6.75 -14.85 8.97
N HIS A 141 -6.20 -13.80 8.38
CA HIS A 141 -5.69 -13.82 7.01
C HIS A 141 -4.18 -13.76 7.03
N VAL A 142 -3.56 -14.57 6.17
CA VAL A 142 -2.11 -14.62 6.01
C VAL A 142 -1.78 -14.38 4.55
N TYR A 143 -0.89 -13.43 4.28
CA TYR A 143 -0.36 -13.18 2.95
C TYR A 143 1.15 -13.05 3.02
N THR A 144 1.81 -13.40 1.93
CA THR A 144 3.26 -13.25 1.78
C THR A 144 3.51 -12.29 0.64
N ILE A 145 4.36 -11.31 0.88
CA ILE A 145 4.70 -10.28 -0.08
C ILE A 145 6.21 -10.01 0.01
N VAL A 146 6.82 -9.76 -1.13
CA VAL A 146 8.24 -9.39 -1.22
C VAL A 146 8.33 -7.87 -1.13
N LEU A 147 9.12 -7.39 -0.17
CA LEU A 147 9.46 -5.99 -0.03
C LEU A 147 10.87 -5.75 -0.60
N GLU A 148 10.94 -5.01 -1.70
CA GLU A 148 12.19 -4.53 -2.27
C GLU A 148 12.43 -3.09 -1.79
N LEU A 149 13.27 -2.92 -0.77
CA LEU A 149 13.48 -1.60 -0.15
C LEU A 149 14.16 -0.58 -1.09
N GLY A 150 14.82 -1.06 -2.15
CA GLY A 150 15.39 -0.21 -3.20
C GLY A 150 14.41 0.13 -4.33
N ASN A 151 13.18 -0.42 -4.33
CA ASN A 151 12.25 -0.33 -5.45
C ASN A 151 10.78 -0.43 -5.00
N ILE A 152 10.34 0.54 -4.19
CA ILE A 152 8.95 0.63 -3.73
C ILE A 152 8.17 1.48 -4.73
N ASN A 153 7.55 0.83 -5.72
CA ASN A 153 6.74 1.51 -6.73
C ASN A 153 5.58 2.30 -6.11
N ARG A 154 5.54 3.62 -6.34
CA ARG A 154 4.46 4.48 -5.81
C ARG A 154 3.11 4.21 -6.46
N GLU A 155 3.14 3.80 -7.73
CA GLU A 155 1.96 3.56 -8.58
C GLU A 155 2.22 2.41 -9.56
N ASN A 156 1.17 1.84 -10.15
CA ASN A 156 1.32 0.75 -11.13
C ASN A 156 1.77 1.22 -12.51
N ALA A 157 1.38 2.45 -12.91
CA ALA A 157 1.61 3.00 -14.23
C ALA A 157 2.62 4.16 -14.23
N SER A 158 3.63 4.07 -13.37
CA SER A 158 4.66 5.10 -13.20
C SER A 158 6.04 4.48 -13.12
N THR A 159 7.04 5.23 -13.59
CA THR A 159 8.45 4.90 -13.32
C THR A 159 8.91 5.42 -11.96
N LEU A 160 8.04 6.11 -11.21
CA LEU A 160 8.39 6.65 -9.89
C LEU A 160 8.39 5.54 -8.85
N TYR A 161 9.53 5.42 -8.17
CA TYR A 161 9.71 4.51 -7.05
C TYR A 161 10.38 5.24 -5.88
N ASP A 162 10.06 4.76 -4.69
CA ASP A 162 10.75 5.12 -3.47
C ASP A 162 11.85 4.10 -3.17
N TYR A 163 12.95 4.56 -2.61
CA TYR A 163 14.07 3.73 -2.23
C TYR A 163 14.66 4.16 -0.89
N TYR A 164 15.13 3.17 -0.14
CA TYR A 164 15.90 3.38 1.07
C TYR A 164 17.36 3.02 0.81
N SER A 165 18.25 3.97 1.07
CA SER A 165 19.68 3.73 1.11
C SER A 165 20.09 3.27 2.50
N PHE A 166 20.83 2.18 2.58
CA PHE A 166 21.26 1.62 3.86
C PHE A 166 22.77 1.66 4.05
N GLU A 167 23.18 1.80 5.29
CA GLU A 167 24.53 1.56 5.76
C GLU A 167 24.63 0.13 6.34
N PHE A 168 25.85 -0.32 6.66
CA PHE A 168 26.08 -1.62 7.33
C PHE A 168 25.72 -1.55 8.81
N LYS A 169 24.42 -1.46 9.07
CA LYS A 169 23.81 -1.30 10.41
C LYS A 169 22.52 -2.09 10.50
N LYS A 170 22.03 -2.28 11.72
CA LYS A 170 20.73 -2.89 11.99
C LYS A 170 19.62 -1.85 11.95
N TYR A 171 18.49 -2.27 11.40
CA TYR A 171 17.28 -1.47 11.26
C TYR A 171 16.08 -2.22 11.82
N PHE A 172 15.19 -1.48 12.49
CA PHE A 172 13.84 -1.96 12.78
C PHE A 172 12.93 -1.62 11.60
N LEU A 173 12.27 -2.65 11.08
CA LEU A 173 11.19 -2.57 10.11
C LEU A 173 9.86 -2.77 10.82
N ALA A 174 8.92 -1.86 10.58
CA ALA A 174 7.51 -2.05 10.85
C ALA A 174 6.67 -1.66 9.64
N LEU A 175 5.43 -2.14 9.62
CA LEU A 175 4.42 -1.75 8.66
C LEU A 175 3.29 -1.05 9.40
N HIS A 176 2.95 0.14 8.91
CA HIS A 176 1.81 0.90 9.41
C HIS A 176 0.73 0.95 8.34
N LEU A 177 -0.51 0.60 8.69
CA LEU A 177 -1.68 0.84 7.85
C LEU A 177 -2.49 1.95 8.49
N CYS A 178 -2.58 3.10 7.83
CA CYS A 178 -3.40 4.22 8.30
C CYS A 178 -4.58 4.47 7.37
N ILE A 179 -5.79 4.43 7.93
CA ILE A 179 -7.05 4.64 7.23
C ILE A 179 -7.70 5.91 7.75
N THR A 180 -7.83 6.91 6.88
CA THR A 180 -8.49 8.17 7.20
C THR A 180 -9.95 7.99 7.65
N ASN A 181 -10.39 8.86 8.56
CA ASN A 181 -11.74 8.83 9.13
C ASN A 181 -12.85 9.08 8.09
N ASP A 182 -12.55 9.77 6.99
CA ASP A 182 -13.51 10.02 5.91
C ASP A 182 -13.61 8.87 4.89
N ALA A 183 -12.75 7.85 4.96
CA ALA A 183 -12.74 6.75 3.99
C ALA A 183 -14.10 6.05 3.88
N TYR A 184 -14.81 5.85 5.00
CA TYR A 184 -16.15 5.25 4.98
C TYR A 184 -17.15 6.08 4.15
N ASN A 185 -16.96 7.40 4.07
CA ASN A 185 -17.81 8.29 3.30
C ASN A 185 -17.62 8.16 1.79
N TRP A 186 -16.55 7.51 1.34
CA TRP A 186 -16.30 7.27 -0.07
C TRP A 186 -17.19 6.16 -0.63
N LEU A 187 -17.84 5.36 0.22
CA LEU A 187 -18.81 4.34 -0.18
C LEU A 187 -20.15 4.96 -0.60
N THR A 188 -20.76 4.44 -1.66
CA THR A 188 -22.14 4.77 -2.04
C THR A 188 -23.13 4.28 -0.98
N ILE A 189 -24.33 4.86 -0.96
CA ILE A 189 -25.44 4.42 -0.10
C ILE A 189 -25.73 2.92 -0.28
N LYS A 190 -25.70 2.42 -1.53
CA LYS A 190 -25.92 0.99 -1.84
C LYS A 190 -24.83 0.11 -1.21
N GLN A 191 -23.56 0.51 -1.31
CA GLN A 191 -22.44 -0.21 -0.67
C GLN A 191 -22.53 -0.15 0.85
N LYS A 192 -22.81 1.02 1.45
CA LYS A 192 -23.02 1.15 2.91
C LYS A 192 -24.13 0.21 3.40
N LYS A 193 -25.25 0.13 2.69
CA LYS A 193 -26.34 -0.82 2.99
C LYS A 193 -25.88 -2.28 2.88
N ARG A 194 -25.12 -2.64 1.83
CA ARG A 194 -24.54 -3.98 1.65
C ARG A 194 -23.61 -4.36 2.81
N PHE A 195 -22.90 -3.38 3.34
CA PHE A 195 -21.87 -3.56 4.36
C PHE A 195 -22.33 -3.30 5.79
N LYS A 196 -23.61 -3.00 6.01
CA LYS A 196 -24.18 -2.60 7.30
C LYS A 196 -23.86 -3.52 8.48
N LYS A 197 -23.56 -4.79 8.22
CA LYS A 197 -23.26 -5.80 9.25
C LYS A 197 -21.81 -5.75 9.74
N PHE A 198 -20.92 -5.05 9.02
CA PHE A 198 -19.50 -4.94 9.35
C PHE A 198 -19.20 -3.58 9.97
N ILE A 199 -18.27 -3.55 10.91
CA ILE A 199 -17.66 -2.32 11.39
C ILE A 199 -16.56 -1.92 10.41
N PHE A 200 -16.66 -0.73 9.84
CA PHE A 200 -15.60 -0.21 8.98
C PHE A 200 -14.44 0.29 9.85
N PHE A 201 -13.24 -0.22 9.60
CA PHE A 201 -12.05 0.19 10.33
C PHE A 201 -11.58 1.58 9.88
N THR A 202 -11.35 2.47 10.83
CA THR A 202 -10.63 3.74 10.65
C THR A 202 -9.55 3.86 11.73
N GLY A 203 -8.52 4.66 11.46
CA GLY A 203 -7.36 4.82 12.34
C GLY A 203 -6.14 4.05 11.86
N THR A 204 -5.24 3.72 12.79
CA THR A 204 -3.92 3.17 12.47
C THR A 204 -3.76 1.77 13.05
N ILE A 205 -3.29 0.85 12.23
CA ILE A 205 -2.78 -0.46 12.65
C ILE A 205 -1.26 -0.42 12.52
N ARG A 206 -0.55 -0.84 13.56
CA ARG A 206 0.90 -0.94 13.59
C ARG A 206 1.29 -2.40 13.73
N SER A 207 2.30 -2.82 12.98
CA SER A 207 2.88 -4.15 13.13
C SER A 207 3.78 -4.26 14.35
N ASN A 208 4.26 -5.48 14.62
CA ASN A 208 5.49 -5.64 15.40
C ASN A 208 6.70 -5.07 14.63
N ASP A 209 7.75 -4.75 15.38
CA ASP A 209 9.06 -4.44 14.81
C ASP A 209 9.79 -5.74 14.44
N VAL A 210 10.50 -5.73 13.31
CA VAL A 210 11.40 -6.80 12.86
C VAL A 210 12.78 -6.20 12.69
N LEU A 211 13.76 -6.75 13.40
CA LEU A 211 15.16 -6.34 13.28
C LEU A 211 15.78 -7.04 12.06
N PHE A 212 16.41 -6.27 11.18
CA PHE A 212 17.17 -6.83 10.07
C PHE A 212 18.46 -6.03 9.81
N GLU A 213 19.39 -6.65 9.11
CA GLU A 213 20.64 -6.04 8.64
C GLU A 213 20.73 -6.21 7.11
N PRO A 214 20.90 -5.13 6.34
CA PRO A 214 21.04 -5.21 4.89
C PRO A 214 22.32 -5.95 4.51
N ILE A 215 22.21 -6.98 3.68
CA ILE A 215 23.37 -7.73 3.17
C ILE A 215 23.84 -7.07 1.86
N LYS A 216 25.13 -6.72 1.77
CA LYS A 216 25.71 -6.22 0.52
C LYS A 216 25.64 -7.30 -0.56
N LYS A 217 25.18 -6.96 -1.77
CA LYS A 217 25.65 -7.68 -2.96
C LYS A 217 27.15 -7.41 -3.09
N ILE A 218 27.98 -8.40 -2.79
CA ILE A 218 29.38 -8.39 -3.23
C ILE A 218 29.30 -8.60 -4.76
N PRO A 219 29.76 -7.64 -5.58
CA PRO A 219 29.76 -7.78 -7.03
C PRO A 219 30.62 -8.95 -7.50
#